data_AF-A0A916G3V2-F1
#
_entry.id   AF-A0A916G3V2-F1
#
_cell.length_a   1.000
_cell.length_b   1.000
_cell.length_c   1.000
_cell.angle_alpha   90.00
_cell.angle_beta   90.00
_cell.angle_gamma   90.00
#
_symmetry.space_group_name_H-M   'P 1'
#
loop_
_entity.id
_entity.type
_entity.pdbx_description
1 polymer ?
#
loop_
_entity_poly.entity_id
_entity_poly.type
_entity_poly.pdbx_seq_one_letter_code
_entity_poly.pdbx_strand_id
1 'polypeptide(L)'
;PLTFNRIVGWFMAPFAWLMGIRWEDCDVAGGILGTRTVVNEFVGYLDLSAARYTVSERTYTIMTYALCGFANFGSIAVQIGGVGNMVPERRKDIARLGLKSMIGGMLACFMTACLAGILISDPDTVPVKPPPEKPAVAAKP
;
A
#
# COMPACT_ATOMS: atom_id res chain seq x y z
N PRO A 1 -21.35 -1.27 -9.32
CA PRO A 1 -22.03 -0.48 -8.26
C PRO A 1 -21.07 0.58 -7.67
N LEU A 2 -21.61 1.75 -7.34
CA LEU A 2 -20.88 2.81 -6.65
C LEU A 2 -20.84 2.48 -5.15
N THR A 3 -19.65 2.42 -4.56
CA THR A 3 -19.44 2.15 -3.14
C THR A 3 -18.51 3.20 -2.55
N PHE A 4 -18.59 3.43 -1.25
CA PHE A 4 -17.69 4.37 -0.56
C PHE A 4 -16.21 4.00 -0.78
N ASN A 5 -15.87 2.71 -0.67
CA ASN A 5 -14.52 2.23 -0.96
C ASN A 5 -14.09 2.60 -2.38
N ARG A 6 -14.95 2.41 -3.39
CA ARG A 6 -14.63 2.77 -4.78
C ARG A 6 -14.38 4.27 -4.98
N ILE A 7 -15.14 5.12 -4.28
CA ILE A 7 -14.92 6.58 -4.32
C ILE A 7 -13.57 6.94 -3.70
N VAL A 8 -13.23 6.36 -2.54
CA VAL A 8 -11.92 6.58 -1.92
C VAL A 8 -10.82 6.02 -2.82
N GLY A 9 -11.04 4.88 -3.48
CA GLY A 9 -10.08 4.29 -4.41
C GLY A 9 -9.78 5.19 -5.61
N TRP A 10 -10.80 5.79 -6.22
CA TRP A 10 -10.62 6.79 -7.27
C TRP A 10 -9.89 8.04 -6.77
N PHE A 11 -10.15 8.47 -5.54
CA PHE A 11 -9.41 9.57 -4.93
C PHE A 11 -7.94 9.21 -4.66
N MET A 12 -7.64 7.94 -4.39
CA MET A 12 -6.28 7.45 -4.14
C MET A 12 -5.48 7.15 -5.41
N ALA A 13 -6.13 6.95 -6.57
CA ALA A 13 -5.45 6.66 -7.83
C ALA A 13 -4.42 7.75 -8.25
N PRO A 14 -4.70 9.07 -8.13
CA PRO A 14 -3.70 10.10 -8.35
C PRO A 14 -2.49 10.00 -7.41
N PHE A 15 -2.70 9.62 -6.15
CA PHE A 15 -1.60 9.42 -5.20
C PHE A 15 -0.77 8.18 -5.55
N ALA A 16 -1.40 7.11 -6.03
CA ALA A 16 -0.70 5.95 -6.57
C ALA A 16 0.25 6.36 -7.71
N TRP A 17 -0.25 7.14 -8.67
CA TRP A 17 0.56 7.68 -9.76
C TRP A 17 1.74 8.53 -9.26
N LEU A 18 1.49 9.43 -8.28
CA LEU A 18 2.56 10.25 -7.67
C LEU A 18 3.64 9.43 -6.96
N MET A 19 3.33 8.22 -6.48
CA MET A 19 4.32 7.30 -5.89
C MET A 19 5.19 6.58 -6.94
N GLY A 20 4.96 6.82 -8.24
CA GLY A 20 5.73 6.23 -9.33
C GLY A 20 5.14 4.94 -9.92
N ILE A 21 3.84 4.71 -9.71
CA ILE A 21 3.05 3.62 -10.31
C ILE A 21 2.63 4.03 -11.73
N ARG A 22 2.71 3.08 -12.68
CA ARG A 22 2.26 3.29 -14.07
C ARG A 22 0.75 3.54 -14.11
N TRP A 23 0.31 4.39 -15.04
CA TRP A 23 -1.10 4.77 -15.14
C TRP A 23 -2.05 3.56 -15.27
N GLU A 24 -1.61 2.53 -16.00
CA GLU A 24 -2.34 1.27 -16.22
C GLU A 24 -2.70 0.55 -14.90
N ASP A 25 -1.82 0.66 -13.90
CA ASP A 25 -1.97 0.00 -12.60
C ASP A 25 -2.66 0.89 -11.55
N CYS A 26 -2.84 2.19 -11.85
CA CYS A 26 -3.31 3.18 -10.88
C CYS A 26 -4.74 2.93 -10.39
N ASP A 27 -5.61 2.37 -11.23
CA ASP A 27 -6.98 2.02 -10.83
C ASP A 27 -6.99 0.90 -9.78
N VAL A 28 -6.17 -0.13 -9.99
CA VAL A 28 -6.04 -1.27 -9.06
C VAL A 28 -5.36 -0.80 -7.77
N ALA A 29 -4.23 -0.10 -7.89
CA ALA A 29 -3.49 0.45 -6.76
C ALA A 29 -4.34 1.41 -5.93
N GLY A 30 -5.06 2.33 -6.58
CA GLY A 30 -5.99 3.25 -5.93
C GLY A 30 -7.07 2.51 -5.16
N GLY A 31 -7.70 1.49 -5.76
CA GLY A 31 -8.66 0.63 -5.08
C GLY A 31 -8.11 -0.01 -3.80
N ILE A 32 -6.90 -0.57 -3.86
CA ILE A 32 -6.23 -1.19 -2.71
C ILE A 32 -5.91 -0.17 -1.61
N LEU A 33 -5.41 1.02 -1.97
CA LEU A 33 -5.19 2.13 -1.02
C LEU A 33 -6.50 2.63 -0.39
N GLY A 34 -7.59 2.60 -1.15
CA GLY A 34 -8.94 2.85 -0.67
C GLY A 34 -9.36 1.83 0.38
N THR A 35 -9.23 0.53 0.08
CA THR A 35 -9.50 -0.56 1.03
C THR A 35 -8.67 -0.39 2.30
N ARG A 36 -7.38 -0.09 2.16
CA ARG A 36 -6.49 0.16 3.30
C ARG A 36 -7.03 1.26 4.22
N THR A 37 -7.43 2.38 3.64
CA THR A 37 -7.85 3.59 4.38
C THR A 37 -9.20 3.37 5.07
N VAL A 38 -10.15 2.74 4.37
CA VAL A 38 -11.52 2.55 4.84
C VAL A 38 -11.63 1.36 5.79
N VAL A 39 -10.96 0.26 5.48
CA VAL A 39 -11.06 -1.01 6.21
C VAL A 39 -9.83 -1.19 7.10
N ASN A 40 -8.71 -1.60 6.52
CA ASN A 40 -7.38 -1.69 7.14
C ASN A 40 -6.36 -2.23 6.13
N GLU A 41 -5.08 -2.13 6.48
CA GLU A 41 -3.95 -2.64 5.73
C GLU A 41 -3.92 -4.16 5.55
N PHE A 42 -4.45 -4.96 6.49
CA PHE A 42 -4.48 -6.42 6.34
C PHE A 42 -5.33 -6.83 5.14
N VAL A 43 -6.54 -6.27 5.01
CA VAL A 43 -7.38 -6.50 3.82
C VAL A 43 -6.72 -5.91 2.57
N GLY A 44 -6.08 -4.75 2.68
CA GLY A 44 -5.28 -4.19 1.57
C GLY A 44 -4.16 -5.12 1.10
N TYR A 45 -3.46 -5.82 2.01
CA TYR A 45 -2.45 -6.81 1.66
C TYR A 45 -3.05 -8.07 1.02
N LEU A 46 -4.25 -8.49 1.43
CA LEU A 46 -4.97 -9.58 0.77
C LEU A 46 -5.34 -9.20 -0.67
N ASP A 47 -5.87 -7.99 -0.88
CA ASP A 47 -6.18 -7.47 -2.21
C ASP A 47 -4.91 -7.36 -3.08
N LEU A 48 -3.80 -6.88 -2.51
CA LEU A 48 -2.51 -6.81 -3.21
C LEU A 48 -1.99 -8.20 -3.58
N SER A 49 -2.10 -9.17 -2.67
CA SER A 49 -1.71 -10.56 -2.92
C SER A 49 -2.52 -11.18 -4.07
N ALA A 50 -3.84 -10.93 -4.10
CA ALA A 50 -4.70 -11.35 -5.19
C ALA A 50 -4.35 -10.68 -6.53
N ALA A 51 -3.84 -9.45 -6.48
CA ALA A 51 -3.43 -8.68 -7.66
C ALA A 51 -2.00 -8.99 -8.15
N ARG A 52 -1.27 -9.94 -7.54
CA ARG A 52 0.15 -10.22 -7.83
C ARG A 52 0.49 -10.40 -9.31
N TYR A 53 -0.43 -10.98 -10.09
CA TYR A 53 -0.24 -11.26 -11.52
C TYR A 53 -1.03 -10.31 -12.43
N THR A 54 -1.71 -9.31 -11.86
CA THR A 54 -2.50 -8.32 -12.60
C THR A 54 -1.89 -6.92 -12.56
N VAL A 55 -0.88 -6.69 -11.72
CA VAL A 55 -0.09 -5.45 -11.68
C VAL A 55 1.38 -5.76 -11.96
N SER A 56 2.15 -4.76 -12.40
CA SER A 56 3.59 -4.91 -12.61
C SER A 56 4.36 -5.21 -11.30
N GLU A 57 5.54 -5.82 -11.41
CA GLU A 57 6.46 -6.04 -10.27
C GLU A 57 6.80 -4.73 -9.55
N ARG A 58 6.99 -3.66 -10.34
CA ARG A 58 7.23 -2.31 -9.85
C ARG A 58 6.08 -1.85 -8.96
N THR A 59 4.85 -1.92 -9.47
CA THR A 59 3.64 -1.56 -8.71
C THR A 59 3.50 -2.41 -7.46
N TYR A 60 3.67 -3.74 -7.57
CA TYR A 60 3.57 -4.64 -6.43
C TYR A 60 4.54 -4.25 -5.31
N THR A 61 5.78 -3.91 -5.67
CA THR A 61 6.80 -3.49 -4.71
C THR A 61 6.47 -2.13 -4.10
N ILE A 62 6.14 -1.11 -4.90
CA ILE A 62 5.76 0.22 -4.39
C ILE A 62 4.55 0.12 -3.45
N MET A 63 3.53 -0.66 -3.83
CA MET A 63 2.34 -0.88 -3.03
C MET A 63 2.63 -1.60 -1.71
N THR A 64 3.59 -2.52 -1.69
CA THR A 64 4.03 -3.17 -0.45
C THR A 64 4.52 -2.14 0.57
N TYR A 65 5.32 -1.16 0.13
CA TYR A 65 5.74 -0.06 1.01
C TYR A 65 4.60 0.90 1.34
N ALA A 66 3.75 1.22 0.35
CA ALA A 66 2.63 2.13 0.55
C ALA A 66 1.64 1.61 1.60
N LEU A 67 1.42 0.29 1.66
CA LEU A 67 0.55 -0.38 2.63
C LEU A 67 1.17 -0.57 4.02
N CYS A 68 2.49 -0.41 4.16
CA CYS A 68 3.24 -0.69 5.38
C CYS A 68 2.98 0.35 6.49
N GLY A 69 1.78 0.29 7.10
CA GLY A 69 1.41 1.12 8.23
C GLY A 69 -0.09 1.08 8.51
N PHE A 70 -0.45 1.38 9.75
CA PHE A 70 -1.82 1.28 10.29
C PHE A 70 -2.62 2.58 10.11
N ALA A 71 -2.41 3.31 9.01
CA ALA A 71 -3.07 4.60 8.77
C ALA A 71 -4.48 4.39 8.18
N ASN A 72 -5.45 4.08 9.04
CA ASN A 72 -6.85 3.84 8.67
C ASN A 72 -7.81 4.41 9.75
N PHE A 73 -9.10 4.50 9.45
CA PHE A 73 -10.09 5.05 10.39
C PHE A 73 -10.21 4.23 11.68
N GLY A 74 -10.08 2.90 11.60
CA GLY A 74 -10.11 2.02 12.78
C GLY A 74 -8.96 2.30 13.75
N SER A 75 -7.77 2.60 13.24
CA SER A 75 -6.59 2.93 14.05
C SER A 75 -6.75 4.21 14.87
N ILE A 76 -7.60 5.15 14.46
CA ILE A 76 -7.93 6.31 15.29
C ILE A 76 -8.61 5.85 16.59
N ALA A 77 -9.57 4.92 16.49
CA ALA A 77 -10.25 4.36 17.65
C ALA A 77 -9.28 3.56 18.54
N VAL A 78 -8.35 2.80 17.93
CA VAL A 78 -7.29 2.09 18.65
C VAL A 78 -6.41 3.07 19.45
N GLN A 79 -6.00 4.19 18.86
CA GLN A 79 -5.17 5.19 19.57
C GLN A 79 -5.94 5.90 20.70
N ILE A 80 -7.23 6.18 20.50
CA ILE A 80 -8.09 6.73 21.57
C ILE A 80 -8.26 5.71 22.71
N GLY A 81 -8.44 4.43 22.39
CA GLY A 81 -8.59 3.36 23.38
C GLY A 81 -7.28 2.98 24.08
N GLY A 82 -6.16 3.03 23.38
CA GLY A 82 -4.84 2.73 23.94
C GLY A 82 -4.25 3.94 24.66
N VAL A 83 -3.77 4.92 23.88
CA VAL A 83 -3.09 6.11 24.41
C VAL A 83 -4.03 6.96 25.26
N GLY A 84 -5.29 7.08 24.87
CA GLY A 84 -6.29 7.82 25.64
C GLY A 84 -6.65 7.20 26.98
N ASN A 85 -6.42 5.89 27.19
CA ASN A 85 -6.56 5.27 28.51
C ASN A 85 -5.28 5.37 29.35
N MET A 86 -4.10 5.43 28.71
CA MET A 86 -2.82 5.67 29.39
C MET A 86 -2.73 7.11 29.93
N VAL A 87 -3.33 8.09 29.23
CA VAL A 87 -3.32 9.51 29.61
C VAL A 87 -4.74 10.10 29.50
N PRO A 88 -5.65 9.77 30.44
CA PRO A 88 -7.08 10.08 30.35
C PRO A 88 -7.40 11.58 30.16
N GLU A 89 -6.64 12.45 30.80
CA GLU A 89 -6.79 13.91 30.74
C GLU A 89 -6.50 14.48 29.34
N ARG A 90 -5.76 13.76 28.49
CA ARG A 90 -5.44 14.14 27.10
C ARG A 90 -6.30 13.43 26.06
N ARG A 91 -7.27 12.61 26.47
CA ARG A 91 -8.12 11.83 25.53
C ARG A 91 -8.85 12.70 24.51
N LYS A 92 -9.28 13.91 24.91
CA LYS A 92 -9.91 14.89 24.00
C LYS A 92 -8.95 15.39 22.93
N ASP A 93 -7.69 15.63 23.27
CA ASP A 93 -6.66 16.05 22.32
C ASP A 93 -6.37 14.94 21.31
N ILE A 94 -6.26 13.69 21.78
CA ILE A 94 -6.01 12.51 20.92
C ILE A 94 -7.14 12.34 19.91
N ALA A 95 -8.40 12.41 20.36
CA ALA A 95 -9.56 12.33 19.46
C ALA A 95 -9.57 13.47 18.44
N ARG A 96 -9.25 14.70 18.86
CA ARG A 96 -9.18 15.88 17.97
C ARG A 96 -8.08 15.77 16.92
N LEU A 97 -6.94 15.16 17.27
CA LEU A 97 -5.80 14.98 16.38
C LEU A 97 -5.91 13.73 15.49
N GLY A 98 -6.81 12.79 15.80
CA GLY A 98 -6.87 11.47 15.17
C GLY A 98 -6.88 11.48 13.64
N LEU A 99 -7.71 12.32 13.01
CA LEU A 99 -7.74 12.40 11.54
C LEU A 99 -6.45 12.99 10.96
N LYS A 100 -5.87 14.00 11.63
CA LYS A 100 -4.60 14.61 11.22
C LYS A 100 -3.45 13.62 11.34
N SER A 101 -3.39 12.85 12.43
CA SER A 101 -2.36 11.83 12.64
C SER A 101 -2.51 10.67 11.67
N MET A 102 -3.74 10.26 11.33
CA MET A 102 -4.00 9.25 10.30
C MET A 102 -3.45 9.70 8.94
N ILE A 103 -3.78 10.92 8.50
CA ILE A 103 -3.29 11.47 7.23
C ILE A 103 -1.76 11.59 7.26
N GLY A 104 -1.18 12.09 8.35
CA GLY A 104 0.27 12.17 8.51
C GLY A 104 0.97 10.80 8.41
N GLY A 105 0.42 9.77 9.06
CA GLY A 105 0.93 8.40 8.97
C GLY A 105 0.80 7.80 7.56
N MET A 106 -0.30 8.08 6.86
CA MET A 106 -0.50 7.65 5.47
C MET A 106 0.55 8.29 4.55
N LEU A 107 0.76 9.60 4.66
CA LEU A 107 1.79 10.30 3.89
C LEU A 107 3.20 9.80 4.20
N ALA A 108 3.50 9.43 5.44
CA ALA A 108 4.78 8.81 5.78
C ALA A 108 5.01 7.48 5.03
N CYS A 109 3.97 6.64 4.92
CA CYS A 109 4.03 5.40 4.13
C CYS A 109 4.15 5.70 2.62
N PHE A 110 3.52 6.77 2.14
CA PHE A 110 3.66 7.16 0.73
C PHE A 110 5.07 7.66 0.43
N MET A 111 5.72 8.38 1.37
CA MET A 111 7.12 8.77 1.20
C MET A 111 8.05 7.56 1.12
N THR A 112 7.86 6.53 1.95
CA THR A 112 8.66 5.31 1.86
C THR A 112 8.39 4.56 0.54
N ALA A 113 7.16 4.57 0.05
CA ALA A 113 6.80 4.01 -1.26
C ALA A 113 7.44 4.78 -2.42
N CYS A 114 7.49 6.12 -2.36
CA CYS A 114 8.20 6.95 -3.34
C CYS A 114 9.71 6.62 -3.35
N LEU A 115 10.32 6.48 -2.16
CA LEU A 115 11.72 6.08 -2.05
C LEU A 115 11.95 4.69 -2.65
N ALA A 116 11.06 3.74 -2.39
CA ALA A 116 11.11 2.43 -3.05
C ALA A 116 11.03 2.59 -4.57
N GLY A 117 10.06 3.34 -5.09
CA GLY A 117 9.91 3.60 -6.52
C GLY A 117 11.14 4.22 -7.19
N ILE A 118 11.89 5.08 -6.47
CA ILE A 118 13.16 5.65 -6.95
C ILE A 118 14.27 4.61 -6.99
N LEU A 119 14.34 3.74 -5.98
CA LEU A 119 15.44 2.78 -5.80
C LEU A 119 15.27 1.49 -6.63
N ILE A 120 14.04 1.13 -6.99
CA ILE A 120 13.76 -0.08 -7.78
C ILE A 120 13.91 0.23 -9.27
N SER A 121 14.80 -0.51 -9.93
CA SER A 121 14.96 -0.49 -11.38
C SER A 121 13.77 -1.14 -12.06
N ASP A 122 13.26 -0.57 -13.14
CA ASP A 122 12.14 -1.16 -13.89
C ASP A 122 12.61 -2.45 -14.59
N PRO A 123 12.08 -3.63 -14.26
CA PRO A 123 12.41 -4.87 -14.98
C PRO A 123 12.02 -4.78 -16.46
N ASP A 124 11.08 -3.90 -16.82
CA ASP A 124 10.63 -3.65 -18.19
C ASP A 124 11.63 -2.82 -19.02
N THR A 125 12.65 -2.22 -18.37
CA THR A 125 13.70 -1.41 -19.03
C THR A 125 15.08 -2.06 -19.00
N VAL A 126 15.26 -3.09 -18.18
CA VAL A 126 16.51 -3.86 -18.07
C VAL A 126 16.25 -5.25 -18.66
N PRO A 127 16.96 -5.69 -19.71
CA PRO A 127 16.80 -7.04 -20.23
C PRO A 127 16.99 -8.04 -19.08
N VAL A 128 15.91 -8.72 -18.69
CA VAL A 128 15.98 -9.81 -17.72
C VAL A 128 16.86 -10.86 -18.36
N LYS A 129 18.08 -11.04 -17.82
CA LYS A 129 18.95 -12.14 -18.22
C LYS A 129 18.12 -13.42 -18.03
N PRO A 130 17.95 -14.26 -19.07
CA PRO A 130 17.16 -15.47 -18.94
C PRO A 130 17.71 -16.29 -17.77
N PRO A 131 16.83 -16.95 -17.00
CA PRO A 131 17.28 -17.83 -15.92
C PRO A 131 18.33 -18.80 -16.47
N PRO A 132 19.39 -19.11 -15.72
CA PRO A 132 20.38 -20.08 -16.17
C PRO A 132 19.67 -21.38 -16.53
N GLU A 133 19.96 -21.87 -17.74
CA GLU A 133 19.41 -23.10 -18.26
C GLU A 133 19.63 -24.19 -17.21
N LYS A 134 18.55 -24.85 -16.78
CA LYS A 134 18.67 -25.92 -15.78
C LYS A 134 19.66 -26.94 -16.35
N PRO A 135 20.70 -27.34 -15.59
CA PRO A 135 21.62 -28.37 -16.06
C PRO A 135 20.77 -29.57 -16.47
N ALA A 136 20.96 -30.03 -17.71
CA ALA A 136 20.25 -31.17 -18.26
C ALA A 136 20.34 -32.30 -17.21
N VAL A 137 19.18 -32.70 -16.69
CA VAL A 137 19.11 -33.86 -15.81
C VAL A 137 19.54 -35.02 -16.69
N ALA A 138 20.80 -35.43 -16.55
CA ALA A 138 21.33 -36.58 -17.24
C ALA A 138 20.40 -37.74 -16.90
N ALA A 139 19.64 -38.20 -17.89
CA ALA A 139 18.86 -39.41 -17.79
C ALA A 139 19.84 -40.51 -17.37
N LYS A 140 19.69 -40.99 -16.13
CA LYS A 140 20.46 -42.14 -15.65
C LYS A 140 20.11 -43.34 -16.54
N PRO A 141 21.12 -44.17 -16.91
CA PRO A 141 20.93 -45.35 -17.73
C PRO A 141 20.04 -46.40 -17.06
#